data_AF-A0A5A7NIN8-F1
#
_entry.id   AF-A0A5A7NIN8-F1
#
_cell.length_a   1.000
_cell.length_b   1.000
_cell.length_c   1.000
_cell.angle_alpha   90.00
_cell.angle_beta   90.00
_cell.angle_gamma   90.00
#
_symmetry.space_group_name_H-M   'P 1'
#
loop_
_entity.id
_entity.type
_entity.pdbx_description
1 polymer ?
#
loop_
_entity_poly.entity_id
_entity_poly.type
_entity_poly.pdbx_seq_one_letter_code
_entity_poly.pdbx_strand_id
1 'polypeptide(L)'
;MDINAYLDQAKVHQGLSSDNQLSKRIGISQATISQMRTGRSWPGDATMVRIAELAGIDAREALLDLSMWRCRDTASRSVYQALMKDLKRSLRGPATAAGIAAISLTALSNPTATGSLNVEHQKADMVYIM
;
A
#
# COMPACT_ATOMS: atom_id res chain seq x y z
N MET A 1 3.67 -5.13 17.45
CA MET A 1 2.22 -5.25 17.19
C MET A 1 1.93 -6.72 16.89
N ASP A 2 0.67 -7.17 16.86
CA ASP A 2 0.31 -8.55 16.50
C ASP A 2 -0.44 -8.59 15.16
N ILE A 3 -0.48 -9.74 14.49
CA ILE A 3 -1.12 -9.87 13.17
C ILE A 3 -2.60 -9.46 13.16
N ASN A 4 -3.35 -9.76 14.23
CA ASN A 4 -4.74 -9.34 14.37
C ASN A 4 -4.87 -7.82 14.37
N ALA A 5 -3.97 -7.13 15.08
CA ALA A 5 -3.97 -5.68 15.12
C ALA A 5 -3.67 -5.07 13.73
N TYR A 6 -2.80 -5.67 12.93
CA TYR A 6 -2.56 -5.22 11.55
C TYR A 6 -3.82 -5.37 10.66
N LEU A 7 -4.51 -6.51 10.77
CA LEU A 7 -5.74 -6.74 10.02
C LEU A 7 -6.87 -5.79 10.44
N ASP A 8 -7.00 -5.54 11.73
CA ASP A 8 -8.01 -4.63 12.27
C ASP A 8 -7.69 -3.16 11.90
N GLN A 9 -6.42 -2.75 11.94
CA GLN A 9 -5.96 -1.45 11.45
C GLN A 9 -6.27 -1.28 9.96
N ALA A 10 -6.00 -2.30 9.14
CA ALA A 10 -6.33 -2.30 7.72
C ALA A 10 -7.83 -2.13 7.46
N LYS A 11 -8.69 -2.74 8.29
CA LYS A 11 -10.14 -2.55 8.19
C LYS A 11 -10.56 -1.13 8.53
N VAL A 12 -10.03 -0.59 9.63
CA VAL A 12 -10.35 0.77 10.07
C VAL A 12 -9.90 1.80 9.03
N HIS A 13 -8.67 1.68 8.54
CA HIS A 13 -8.11 2.62 7.56
C HIS A 13 -8.85 2.59 6.21
N GLN A 14 -9.36 1.42 5.81
CA GLN A 14 -10.12 1.25 4.57
C GLN A 14 -11.65 1.39 4.73
N GLY A 15 -12.15 1.65 5.94
CA GLY A 15 -13.58 1.76 6.22
C GLY A 15 -14.37 0.45 6.01
N LEU A 16 -13.73 -0.72 6.20
CA LEU A 16 -14.32 -2.03 5.93
C LEU A 16 -14.97 -2.63 7.18
N SER A 17 -16.21 -3.10 7.04
CA SER A 17 -16.95 -3.72 8.16
C SER A 17 -16.64 -5.21 8.33
N SER A 18 -16.14 -5.89 7.29
CA SER A 18 -16.02 -7.36 7.27
C SER A 18 -14.69 -7.85 6.70
N ASP A 19 -14.20 -8.97 7.26
CA ASP A 19 -12.99 -9.66 6.83
C ASP A 19 -13.08 -10.18 5.39
N ASN A 20 -14.30 -10.46 4.89
CA ASN A 20 -14.52 -10.84 3.50
C ASN A 20 -14.23 -9.67 2.54
N GLN A 21 -14.55 -8.44 2.94
CA GLN A 21 -14.20 -7.26 2.13
C GLN A 21 -12.69 -7.03 2.16
N LEU A 22 -12.06 -7.23 3.33
CA LEU A 22 -10.60 -7.15 3.47
C LEU A 22 -9.89 -8.20 2.60
N SER A 23 -10.36 -9.45 2.59
CA SER A 23 -9.75 -10.52 1.80
C SER A 23 -9.78 -10.22 0.31
N LYS A 24 -10.89 -9.67 -0.19
CA LYS A 24 -11.02 -9.21 -1.59
C LYS A 24 -10.06 -8.07 -1.93
N ARG A 25 -9.83 -7.13 -1.00
CA ARG A 25 -8.88 -6.03 -1.20
C ARG A 25 -7.43 -6.50 -1.23
N ILE A 26 -7.06 -7.43 -0.36
CA ILE A 26 -5.72 -8.02 -0.31
C ILE A 26 -5.49 -8.97 -1.48
N GLY A 27 -6.54 -9.63 -1.99
CA GLY A 27 -6.45 -10.64 -3.05
C GLY A 27 -6.18 -12.05 -2.50
N ILE A 28 -6.62 -12.34 -1.28
CA ILE A 28 -6.46 -13.66 -0.64
C ILE A 28 -7.82 -14.26 -0.27
N SER A 29 -7.84 -15.56 0.04
CA SER A 29 -9.06 -16.21 0.50
C SER A 29 -9.46 -15.76 1.91
N GLN A 30 -10.76 -15.72 2.19
CA GLN A 30 -11.28 -15.46 3.54
C GLN A 30 -10.80 -16.52 4.55
N ALA A 31 -10.66 -17.77 4.10
CA ALA A 31 -10.12 -18.84 4.92
C ALA A 31 -8.70 -18.53 5.38
N THR A 32 -7.85 -17.98 4.50
CA THR A 32 -6.48 -17.58 4.86
C THR A 32 -6.49 -16.51 5.95
N ILE A 33 -7.38 -15.51 5.88
CA ILE A 33 -7.53 -14.52 6.96
C ILE A 33 -7.92 -15.19 8.28
N SER A 34 -8.89 -16.10 8.26
CA SER A 34 -9.30 -16.84 9.47
C SER A 34 -8.15 -17.65 10.08
N GLN A 35 -7.33 -18.31 9.26
CA GLN A 35 -6.14 -19.04 9.73
C GLN A 35 -5.10 -18.09 10.36
N MET A 36 -4.93 -16.88 9.81
CA MET A 36 -4.06 -15.87 10.42
C MET A 36 -4.62 -15.38 11.76
N ARG A 37 -5.93 -15.09 11.85
CA ARG A 37 -6.55 -14.61 13.08
C ARG A 37 -6.46 -15.61 14.23
N THR A 38 -6.54 -16.89 13.90
CA THR A 38 -6.41 -18.01 14.84
C THR A 38 -4.96 -18.40 15.14
N GLY A 39 -3.98 -17.73 14.53
CA GLY A 39 -2.55 -18.00 14.74
C GLY A 39 -2.06 -19.33 14.15
N ARG A 40 -2.88 -19.98 13.31
CA ARG A 40 -2.54 -21.26 12.67
C ARG A 40 -1.60 -21.09 11.48
N SER A 41 -1.57 -19.89 10.88
CA SER A 41 -0.74 -19.58 9.74
C SER A 41 -0.23 -18.14 9.79
N TRP A 42 1.03 -17.94 9.41
CA TRP A 42 1.61 -16.61 9.27
C TRP A 42 1.42 -16.11 7.83
N PRO A 43 1.17 -14.81 7.60
CA PRO A 43 1.10 -14.27 6.25
C PRO A 43 2.44 -14.44 5.55
N GLY A 44 2.42 -14.63 4.23
CA GLY A 44 3.62 -14.53 3.40
C GLY A 44 4.12 -13.09 3.32
N ASP A 45 5.37 -12.89 2.90
CA ASP A 45 6.02 -11.57 2.93
C ASP A 45 5.30 -10.57 2.03
N ALA A 46 4.93 -10.99 0.81
CA ALA A 46 4.14 -10.18 -0.12
C ALA A 46 2.75 -9.82 0.45
N THR A 47 2.12 -10.75 1.17
CA THR A 47 0.82 -10.52 1.82
C THR A 47 0.96 -9.52 2.96
N MET A 48 2.06 -9.60 3.73
CA MET A 48 2.31 -8.68 4.84
C MET A 48 2.53 -7.26 4.35
N VAL A 49 3.27 -7.07 3.25
CA VAL A 49 3.42 -5.75 2.61
C VAL A 49 2.06 -5.20 2.19
N ARG A 50 1.22 -6.03 1.56
CA ARG A 50 -0.15 -5.63 1.16
C ARG A 50 -1.01 -5.22 2.36
N ILE A 51 -0.94 -5.97 3.46
CA ILE A 51 -1.65 -5.64 4.70
C ILE A 51 -1.16 -4.31 5.27
N ALA A 52 0.15 -4.08 5.28
CA ALA A 52 0.77 -2.85 5.78
C ALA A 52 0.35 -1.63 4.96
N GLU A 53 0.38 -1.74 3.62
CA GLU A 53 -0.10 -0.70 2.69
C GLU A 53 -1.56 -0.33 2.98
N LEU A 54 -2.43 -1.34 3.18
CA LEU A 54 -3.84 -1.09 3.47
C LEU A 54 -4.06 -0.50 4.86
N ALA A 55 -3.23 -0.87 5.85
CA ALA A 55 -3.26 -0.36 7.21
C ALA A 55 -2.64 1.04 7.39
N GLY A 56 -1.92 1.54 6.39
CA GLY A 56 -1.15 2.77 6.51
C GLY A 56 0.07 2.64 7.43
N ILE A 57 0.60 1.42 7.59
CA ILE A 57 1.80 1.13 8.39
C ILE A 57 2.99 0.95 7.45
N ASP A 58 4.18 1.36 7.88
CA ASP A 58 5.40 1.19 7.08
C ASP A 58 5.70 -0.30 6.83
N ALA A 59 5.88 -0.65 5.55
CA ALA A 59 6.12 -2.04 5.15
C ALA A 59 7.39 -2.64 5.77
N ARG A 60 8.41 -1.84 6.09
CA ARG A 60 9.63 -2.33 6.75
C ARG A 60 9.36 -2.71 8.19
N GLU A 61 8.56 -1.92 8.92
CA GLU A 61 8.12 -2.26 10.28
C GLU A 61 7.30 -3.56 10.26
N ALA A 62 6.36 -3.68 9.33
CA ALA A 62 5.53 -4.87 9.17
C ALA A 62 6.33 -6.15 8.90
N LEU A 63 7.34 -6.08 8.02
CA LEU A 63 8.19 -7.24 7.72
C LEU A 63 9.13 -7.61 8.88
N LEU A 64 9.63 -6.63 9.62
CA LEU A 64 10.42 -6.89 10.82
C LEU A 64 9.58 -7.57 11.90
N ASP A 65 8.34 -7.10 12.12
CA ASP A 65 7.39 -7.74 13.01
C ASP A 65 7.12 -9.20 12.58
N LEU A 66 6.91 -9.44 11.29
CA LEU A 66 6.71 -10.78 10.74
C LEU A 66 7.89 -11.71 10.99
N SER A 67 9.11 -11.24 10.74
CA SER A 67 10.34 -11.99 11.01
C SER A 67 10.48 -12.31 12.49
N MET A 68 10.14 -11.38 13.37
CA MET A 68 10.13 -11.62 14.82
C MET A 68 9.11 -12.68 15.25
N TRP A 69 7.92 -12.73 14.62
CA TRP A 69 6.91 -13.74 14.93
C TRP A 69 7.30 -15.14 14.43
N ARG A 70 7.97 -15.22 13.28
CA ARG A 70 8.42 -16.51 12.72
C ARG A 70 9.66 -17.07 13.41
N CYS A 71 10.53 -16.20 13.96
CA CYS A 71 11.74 -16.62 14.65
C CYS A 71 11.44 -17.27 16.01
N ARG A 72 11.85 -18.54 16.16
CA ARG A 72 11.87 -19.26 17.45
C ARG A 72 13.16 -19.04 18.24
N ASP A 73 14.24 -18.66 17.57
CA ASP A 73 15.56 -18.45 18.14
C ASP A 73 15.70 -17.06 18.80
N THR A 74 16.31 -17.03 19.99
CA THR A 74 16.46 -15.79 20.79
C THR A 74 17.55 -14.88 20.24
N ALA A 75 18.62 -15.41 19.67
CA ALA A 75 19.71 -14.61 19.10
C ALA A 75 19.23 -13.84 17.87
N SER A 76 18.54 -14.51 16.95
CA SER A 76 17.94 -13.90 15.75
C SER A 76 16.91 -12.84 16.11
N ARG A 77 16.07 -13.12 17.11
CA ARG A 77 15.08 -12.15 17.62
C ARG A 77 15.72 -10.87 18.15
N SER A 78 16.86 -10.97 18.83
CA SER A 78 17.58 -9.79 19.36
C SER A 78 18.09 -8.88 18.23
N VAL A 79 18.53 -9.45 17.11
CA VAL A 79 18.97 -8.70 15.93
C VAL A 79 17.81 -7.94 15.30
N TYR A 80 16.66 -8.59 15.09
CA TYR A 80 15.48 -7.91 14.55
C TYR A 80 14.96 -6.81 15.49
N GLN A 81 15.03 -7.01 16.80
CA GLN A 81 14.68 -5.96 17.76
C GLN A 81 15.63 -4.76 17.69
N ALA A 82 16.94 -4.98 17.48
CA ALA A 82 17.89 -3.90 17.26
C ALA A 82 17.57 -3.13 15.97
N LEU A 83 17.34 -3.84 14.86
CA LEU A 83 16.94 -3.23 13.58
C LEU A 83 15.66 -2.40 13.70
N MET A 84 14.67 -2.90 14.43
CA MET A 84 13.42 -2.17 14.70
C MET A 84 13.68 -0.89 15.50
N LYS A 85 14.54 -0.94 16.52
CA LYS A 85 14.90 0.24 17.32
C LYS A 85 15.60 1.30 16.46
N ASP A 86 16.52 0.88 15.60
CA ASP A 86 17.25 1.78 14.70
C ASP A 86 16.31 2.41 13.66
N LEU A 87 15.39 1.62 13.11
CA LEU A 87 14.35 2.10 12.19
C LEU A 87 13.48 3.16 12.86
N LYS A 88 13.00 2.91 14.09
CA LYS A 88 12.20 3.88 14.86
C LYS A 88 12.99 5.12 15.25
N ARG A 89 14.30 4.98 15.50
CA ARG A 89 15.18 6.12 15.77
C ARG A 89 15.37 7.00 14.54
N SER A 90 15.52 6.39 13.36
CA SER A 90 15.70 7.10 12.08
C SER A 90 14.44 7.85 11.65
N LEU A 91 13.25 7.26 11.85
CA LEU A 91 11.96 7.91 11.62
C LEU A 91 11.67 9.05 12.59
N ARG A 92 12.36 9.10 13.74
CA ARG A 92 12.26 10.15 14.76
C ARG A 92 13.29 11.26 14.53
N GLY A 93 13.50 11.66 13.27
CA GLY A 93 14.04 12.99 12.94
C GLY A 93 12.99 14.07 13.26
N PRO A 94 13.37 15.35 13.43
CA PRO A 94 12.39 16.41 13.67
C PRO A 94 11.41 16.48 12.49
N ALA A 95 10.18 16.03 12.72
CA ALA A 95 9.08 16.10 11.79
C ALA A 95 8.74 17.58 11.53
N THR A 96 9.36 18.17 10.51
CA THR A 96 8.84 19.40 9.93
C THR A 96 7.54 19.05 9.22
N ALA A 97 6.45 19.38 9.87
CA ALA A 97 5.12 19.41 9.29
C ALA A 97 5.09 20.30 8.05
N ALA A 98 4.98 19.69 6.86
CA ALA A 98 4.30 20.29 5.73
C ALA A 98 3.00 19.46 5.59
N GLY A 99 1.91 19.82 6.24
CA GLY A 99 1.22 21.08 6.02
C GLY A 99 0.43 20.94 4.72
N ILE A 100 -0.77 20.36 4.80
CA ILE A 100 -1.73 20.39 3.69
C ILE A 100 -2.15 21.85 3.52
N ALA A 101 -1.53 22.57 2.59
CA ALA A 101 -2.08 23.81 2.08
C ALA A 101 -2.92 23.46 0.86
N ALA A 102 -4.22 23.26 1.08
CA ALA A 102 -5.21 23.32 0.01
C ALA A 102 -5.18 24.76 -0.56
N ILE A 103 -4.64 24.92 -1.77
CA ILE A 103 -4.96 26.07 -2.63
C ILE A 103 -5.76 25.50 -3.79
N SER A 104 -7.09 25.62 -3.67
CA SER A 104 -7.97 25.61 -4.83
C SER A 104 -7.53 26.72 -5.78
N LEU A 105 -6.95 26.38 -6.93
CA LEU A 105 -6.72 27.33 -8.02
C LEU A 105 -7.64 26.99 -9.20
N THR A 106 -8.92 27.29 -9.06
CA THR A 106 -9.81 27.42 -10.22
C THR A 106 -9.45 28.68 -10.99
N ALA A 107 -9.07 28.45 -12.24
CA ALA A 107 -9.19 29.32 -13.41
C ALA A 107 -8.41 30.66 -13.40
N LEU A 108 -7.38 30.75 -14.25
CA LEU A 108 -7.43 31.71 -15.37
C LEU A 108 -6.37 31.39 -16.44
N SER A 109 -6.73 31.69 -17.69
CA SER A 109 -5.92 31.76 -18.92
C SER A 109 -5.37 30.46 -19.52
N ASN A 110 -6.17 29.83 -20.39
CA ASN A 110 -5.64 29.42 -21.69
C ASN A 110 -6.62 29.91 -22.78
N PRO A 111 -6.37 31.06 -23.44
CA PRO A 111 -7.17 31.44 -24.59
C PRO A 111 -6.73 30.62 -25.81
N THR A 112 -7.72 30.08 -26.52
CA THR A 112 -7.68 29.68 -27.93
C THR A 112 -6.71 28.57 -28.34
N ALA A 113 -7.25 27.34 -28.36
CA ALA A 113 -7.06 26.43 -29.50
C ALA A 113 -8.36 25.63 -29.70
N THR A 114 -9.37 26.35 -30.21
CA THR A 114 -10.47 25.73 -30.95
C THR A 114 -9.86 25.17 -32.23
N GLY A 115 -9.83 23.85 -32.38
CA GLY A 115 -9.18 23.24 -33.54
C GLY A 115 -9.35 21.74 -33.62
N SER A 116 -10.58 21.34 -33.98
CA SER A 116 -10.86 20.21 -34.86
C SER A 116 -10.71 18.79 -34.32
N LEU A 117 -11.89 18.18 -34.17
CA LEU A 117 -12.15 16.74 -34.21
C LEU A 117 -11.38 16.09 -35.37
N ASN A 118 -10.58 15.07 -35.08
CA ASN A 118 -10.13 14.09 -36.08
C ASN A 118 -10.21 12.69 -35.48
N VAL A 119 -11.44 12.18 -35.45
CA VAL A 119 -11.70 10.79 -35.78
C VAL A 119 -11.45 10.67 -37.29
N GLU A 120 -10.73 9.64 -37.71
CA GLU A 120 -11.02 8.81 -38.90
C GLU A 120 -9.76 8.38 -39.69
N HIS A 121 -9.66 7.06 -39.80
CA HIS A 121 -9.17 6.30 -40.97
C HIS A 121 -7.74 6.52 -41.49
N GLN A 122 -6.90 5.60 -41.03
CA GLN A 122 -5.93 4.90 -41.86
C GLN A 122 -6.61 4.26 -43.09
N LYS A 123 -6.51 4.88 -44.27
CA LYS A 123 -6.52 4.17 -45.57
C LYS A 123 -5.51 4.81 -46.52
N ALA A 124 -4.56 3.96 -46.89
CA ALA A 124 -3.67 4.15 -48.01
C ALA A 124 -4.47 4.05 -49.31
N ASP A 125 -4.20 4.98 -50.24
CA ASP A 125 -4.08 4.77 -51.68
C ASP A 125 -3.48 6.07 -52.23
N MET A 126 -2.23 6.06 -52.69
CA MET A 126 -1.88 5.89 -54.11
C MET A 126 -2.65 6.87 -55.00
N VAL A 127 -1.95 7.85 -55.58
CA VAL A 127 -1.73 7.97 -57.03
C VAL A 127 -0.73 9.12 -57.26
N TYR A 128 0.42 8.72 -57.77
CA TYR A 128 1.46 9.55 -58.37
C TYR A 128 0.94 10.06 -59.73
N ILE A 129 0.81 11.38 -59.90
CA ILE A 129 0.52 12.00 -61.21
C ILE A 129 1.75 12.78 -61.64
N MET A 130 2.49 12.19 -62.56
CA MET A 130 3.12 12.89 -63.68
C MET A 130 2.27 12.56 -64.92
#